data_AF-G0J6I2-F1
#
_entry.id   AF-G0J6I2-F1
#
_cell.length_a   1.000
_cell.length_b   1.000
_cell.length_c   1.000
_cell.angle_alpha   90.00
_cell.angle_beta   90.00
_cell.angle_gamma   90.00
#
_symmetry.space_group_name_H-M   'P 1'
#
loop_
_entity.id
_entity.type
_entity.pdbx_description
1 polymer ?
#
loop_
_entity_poly.entity_id
_entity_poly.type
_entity_poly.pdbx_seq_one_letter_code
_entity_poly.pdbx_strand_id
1 'polypeptide(L)'
;MPEDIFHINSISELHKQLGLPKPSHPLISILDVSQLEIGPQWVGKKLVTDLYSIALKDASCGMDYGRNSYDFNEGVLIFTAPNQVTSTQKEQQLNEIQGWMLFIHPDLIRNTDLGRRMDNFGFFSYDVHEALHISEGEQKTLNECIKLIKTEIDERIDNHSQRVIVSTLELLLNYSLRYYERQFNTRTAQNIDVVSQFESLLKDYYIDGKFEEQGPPPIDYFTEAIHLSPHYLSDLLKKETGLSTKDHINHFLVEKAKLLLLSQSDTISGIAYKLGFNYPHYFSRLFKSRTGLSPNEYRNKTSLN
;
A
#
# COMPACT_ATOMS: atom_id res chain seq x y z
N MET A 1 3.00 -27.73 -11.89
CA MET A 1 1.58 -28.06 -11.73
C MET A 1 0.81 -26.76 -11.84
N PRO A 2 -0.37 -26.70 -12.48
CA PRO A 2 -1.12 -25.45 -12.51
C PRO A 2 -1.45 -25.11 -11.05
N GLU A 3 -1.05 -23.91 -10.60
CA GLU A 3 -1.46 -23.39 -9.31
C GLU A 3 -2.98 -23.24 -9.36
N ASP A 4 -3.71 -24.00 -8.55
CA ASP A 4 -5.18 -23.84 -8.47
C ASP A 4 -5.48 -22.48 -7.86
N ILE A 5 -5.78 -21.51 -8.71
CA ILE A 5 -6.27 -20.18 -8.34
C ILE A 5 -7.78 -20.28 -8.18
N PHE A 6 -8.26 -20.05 -6.96
CA PHE A 6 -9.69 -19.93 -6.67
C PHE A 6 -10.10 -18.48 -6.84
N HIS A 7 -11.14 -18.23 -7.62
CA HIS A 7 -11.69 -16.90 -7.84
C HIS A 7 -13.08 -16.81 -7.20
N ILE A 8 -13.30 -15.83 -6.32
CA ILE A 8 -14.58 -15.56 -5.67
C ILE A 8 -15.08 -14.19 -6.13
N ASN A 9 -16.23 -14.14 -6.80
CA ASN A 9 -16.76 -12.89 -7.37
C ASN A 9 -17.89 -12.25 -6.55
N SER A 10 -18.47 -12.96 -5.58
CA SER A 10 -19.64 -12.48 -4.85
C SER A 10 -19.67 -12.95 -3.39
N ILE A 11 -20.43 -12.25 -2.55
CA ILE A 11 -20.65 -12.63 -1.15
C ILE A 11 -21.33 -14.00 -1.05
N SER A 12 -22.25 -14.32 -1.97
CA SER A 12 -22.93 -15.62 -1.97
C SER A 12 -21.97 -16.77 -2.31
N GLU A 13 -21.06 -16.54 -3.26
CA GLU A 13 -20.02 -17.53 -3.60
C GLU A 13 -19.03 -17.69 -2.46
N LEU A 14 -18.60 -16.59 -1.82
CA LEU A 14 -17.74 -16.62 -0.63
C LEU A 14 -18.33 -17.52 0.47
N HIS A 15 -19.60 -17.31 0.82
CA HIS A 15 -20.28 -18.12 1.83
C HIS A 15 -20.35 -19.59 1.43
N LYS A 16 -20.65 -19.88 0.16
CA LYS A 16 -20.72 -21.25 -0.35
C LYS A 16 -19.36 -21.97 -0.26
N GLN A 17 -18.28 -21.30 -0.64
CA GLN A 17 -16.93 -21.86 -0.61
C GLN A 17 -16.44 -22.12 0.83
N LEU A 18 -16.83 -21.25 1.77
CA LEU A 18 -16.51 -21.38 3.19
C LEU A 18 -17.47 -22.29 3.97
N GLY A 19 -18.47 -22.88 3.31
CA GLY A 19 -19.45 -23.76 3.98
C GLY A 19 -20.39 -23.03 4.95
N LEU A 20 -20.58 -21.72 4.77
CA LEU A 20 -21.38 -20.85 5.64
C LEU A 20 -22.85 -20.81 5.21
N PRO A 21 -23.77 -20.43 6.13
CA PRO A 21 -25.15 -20.14 5.80
C PRO A 21 -25.27 -19.05 4.72
N LYS A 22 -26.43 -18.96 4.07
CA LYS A 22 -26.69 -17.87 3.11
C LYS A 22 -26.46 -16.51 3.77
N PRO A 23 -25.83 -15.55 3.07
CA PRO A 23 -25.56 -14.23 3.63
C PRO A 23 -26.85 -13.47 3.90
N SER A 24 -26.88 -12.68 4.98
CA SER A 24 -28.00 -11.77 5.29
C SER A 24 -28.13 -10.65 4.25
N HIS A 25 -27.02 -10.23 3.62
CA HIS A 25 -27.00 -9.16 2.63
C HIS A 25 -26.21 -9.56 1.36
N PRO A 26 -26.66 -9.19 0.14
CA PRO A 26 -26.03 -9.64 -1.10
C PRO A 26 -24.67 -9.01 -1.42
N LEU A 27 -24.39 -7.80 -0.91
CA LEU A 27 -23.20 -7.01 -1.26
C LEU A 27 -22.21 -6.78 -0.10
N ILE A 28 -22.50 -7.24 1.11
CA ILE A 28 -21.61 -7.08 2.27
C ILE A 28 -21.81 -8.26 3.23
N SER A 29 -20.75 -8.68 3.89
CA SER A 29 -20.82 -9.72 4.93
C SER A 29 -19.76 -9.54 5.99
N ILE A 30 -20.09 -9.88 7.23
CA ILE A 30 -19.18 -9.89 8.37
C ILE A 30 -19.10 -11.32 8.89
N LEU A 31 -17.89 -11.87 8.92
CA LEU A 31 -17.58 -13.20 9.43
C LEU A 31 -16.83 -13.10 10.75
N ASP A 32 -17.15 -13.98 11.69
CA ASP A 32 -16.39 -14.17 12.92
C ASP A 32 -15.25 -15.17 12.65
N VAL A 33 -14.00 -14.74 12.83
CA VAL A 33 -12.83 -15.56 12.52
C VAL A 33 -12.74 -16.78 13.42
N SER A 34 -13.25 -16.70 14.65
CA SER A 34 -13.26 -17.83 15.59
C SER A 34 -14.12 -19.00 15.11
N GLN A 35 -15.08 -18.72 14.21
CA GLN A 35 -15.99 -19.70 13.62
C GLN A 35 -15.51 -20.23 12.26
N LEU A 36 -14.34 -19.80 11.80
CA LEU A 36 -13.75 -20.26 10.55
C LEU A 36 -12.74 -21.37 10.81
N GLU A 37 -12.91 -22.47 10.08
CA GLU A 37 -11.96 -23.57 10.01
C GLU A 37 -11.28 -23.55 8.64
N ILE A 38 -9.96 -23.44 8.61
CA ILE A 38 -9.17 -23.53 7.38
C ILE A 38 -8.51 -24.89 7.35
N GLY A 39 -9.13 -25.81 6.62
CA GLY A 39 -8.58 -27.15 6.40
C GLY A 39 -7.40 -27.17 5.41
N PRO A 40 -6.67 -28.30 5.33
CA PRO A 40 -5.48 -28.49 4.49
C PRO A 40 -5.71 -28.23 3.01
N GLN A 41 -6.95 -28.36 2.53
CA GLN A 41 -7.32 -28.10 1.13
C GLN A 41 -7.11 -26.64 0.69
N TRP A 42 -7.06 -25.71 1.65
CA TRP A 42 -6.88 -24.28 1.39
C TRP A 42 -5.43 -23.80 1.59
N VAL A 43 -4.60 -24.62 2.24
CA VAL A 43 -3.20 -24.26 2.54
C VAL A 43 -2.38 -24.24 1.25
N GLY A 44 -1.65 -23.15 1.01
CA GLY A 44 -0.83 -22.95 -0.18
C GLY A 44 -1.63 -22.69 -1.47
N LYS A 45 -2.97 -22.64 -1.40
CA LYS A 45 -3.81 -22.25 -2.54
C LYS A 45 -3.85 -20.74 -2.69
N LYS A 46 -3.92 -20.28 -3.93
CA LYS A 46 -4.07 -18.86 -4.27
C LYS A 46 -5.56 -18.53 -4.36
N LEU A 47 -5.98 -17.53 -3.61
CA LEU A 47 -7.32 -16.99 -3.60
C LEU A 47 -7.30 -15.59 -4.19
N VAL A 48 -8.13 -15.36 -5.19
CA VAL A 48 -8.41 -14.05 -5.77
C VAL A 48 -9.87 -13.75 -5.51
N THR A 49 -10.18 -12.53 -5.08
CA THR A 49 -11.58 -12.13 -4.85
C THR A 49 -11.87 -10.80 -5.55
N ASP A 50 -13.10 -10.63 -6.06
CA ASP A 50 -13.57 -9.33 -6.60
C ASP A 50 -14.08 -8.40 -5.48
N LEU A 51 -13.78 -8.73 -4.22
CA LEU A 51 -14.30 -8.08 -3.04
C LEU A 51 -13.21 -7.25 -2.38
N TYR A 52 -13.58 -6.14 -1.77
CA TYR A 52 -12.74 -5.56 -0.74
C TYR A 52 -12.86 -6.43 0.51
N SER A 53 -11.75 -6.69 1.20
CA SER A 53 -11.78 -7.34 2.52
C SER A 53 -11.00 -6.54 3.55
N ILE A 54 -11.57 -6.49 4.76
CA ILE A 54 -10.95 -5.89 5.94
C ILE A 54 -10.98 -6.95 7.04
N ALA A 55 -9.84 -7.32 7.59
CA ALA A 55 -9.75 -8.35 8.62
C ALA A 55 -9.02 -7.82 9.85
N LEU A 56 -9.68 -7.87 11.01
CA LEU A 56 -9.03 -7.69 12.31
C LEU A 56 -8.82 -9.07 12.93
N LYS A 57 -7.58 -9.43 13.23
CA LYS A 57 -7.21 -10.71 13.87
C LYS A 57 -6.36 -10.46 15.11
N ASP A 58 -6.43 -11.35 16.09
CA ASP A 58 -5.50 -11.34 17.22
C ASP A 58 -4.10 -11.84 16.82
N ALA A 59 -3.12 -11.62 17.71
CA ALA A 59 -1.71 -11.88 17.45
C ALA A 59 -1.35 -13.37 17.27
N SER A 60 -2.28 -14.30 17.53
CA SER A 60 -2.10 -15.74 17.28
C SER A 60 -2.22 -16.14 15.80
N CYS A 61 -2.56 -15.17 14.93
CA CYS A 61 -2.52 -15.32 13.49
C CYS A 61 -1.06 -15.48 13.02
N GLY A 62 -0.52 -16.70 13.15
CA GLY A 62 0.82 -17.15 12.74
C GLY A 62 1.09 -17.06 11.24
N MET A 63 0.90 -15.87 10.68
CA MET A 63 1.48 -15.45 9.42
C MET A 63 2.72 -14.63 9.76
N ASP A 64 3.85 -14.99 9.16
CA ASP A 64 5.13 -14.27 9.31
C ASP A 64 5.02 -12.88 8.67
N TYR A 65 4.50 -11.91 9.42
CA TYR A 65 4.43 -10.52 8.95
C TYR A 65 5.65 -9.73 9.42
N GLY A 66 6.64 -9.65 8.53
CA GLY A 66 7.80 -8.78 8.69
C GLY A 66 8.95 -9.38 9.51
N ARG A 67 10.16 -8.85 9.28
CA ARG A 67 11.44 -9.33 9.86
C ARG A 67 11.71 -8.91 11.31
N ASN A 68 10.78 -8.22 11.97
CA ASN A 68 11.04 -7.68 13.30
C ASN A 68 10.05 -8.22 14.32
N SER A 69 10.58 -8.94 15.32
CA SER A 69 9.87 -9.32 16.53
C SER A 69 9.54 -8.07 17.33
N TYR A 70 8.26 -7.73 17.44
CA TYR A 70 7.81 -6.70 18.37
C TYR A 70 6.69 -7.25 19.26
N ASP A 71 6.73 -6.85 20.52
CA ASP A 71 5.78 -7.18 21.60
C ASP A 71 4.41 -6.51 21.44
N PHE A 72 3.81 -6.52 20.23
CA PHE A 72 2.41 -6.17 20.08
C PHE A 72 1.58 -7.45 20.09
N ASN A 73 1.21 -7.88 21.30
CA ASN A 73 0.18 -8.92 21.54
C ASN A 73 -1.25 -8.42 21.21
N GLU A 74 -1.38 -7.28 20.51
CA GLU A 74 -2.62 -6.57 20.26
C GLU A 74 -2.91 -6.54 18.75
N GLY A 75 -4.17 -6.73 18.36
CA GLY A 75 -4.63 -7.19 17.06
C GLY A 75 -4.12 -6.45 15.81
N VAL A 76 -4.18 -7.18 14.71
CA VAL A 76 -3.63 -6.84 13.40
C VAL A 76 -4.78 -6.60 12.42
N LEU A 77 -4.78 -5.43 11.77
CA LEU A 77 -5.76 -5.07 10.75
C LEU A 77 -5.15 -5.15 9.35
N ILE A 78 -5.83 -5.87 8.47
CA ILE A 78 -5.39 -6.20 7.11
C ILE A 78 -6.46 -5.73 6.14
N PHE A 79 -6.02 -5.15 5.03
CA PHE A 79 -6.87 -4.68 3.94
C PHE A 79 -6.47 -5.37 2.65
N THR A 80 -7.46 -5.67 1.81
CA THR A 80 -7.21 -6.30 0.50
C THR A 80 -8.21 -5.72 -0.49
N ALA A 81 -7.69 -5.25 -1.63
CA ALA A 81 -8.50 -4.76 -2.74
C ALA A 81 -8.98 -5.93 -3.63
N PRO A 82 -10.05 -5.72 -4.43
CA PRO A 82 -10.43 -6.63 -5.49
C PRO A 82 -9.25 -7.00 -6.39
N ASN A 83 -9.23 -8.25 -6.85
CA ASN A 83 -8.23 -8.87 -7.73
C ASN A 83 -6.83 -9.06 -7.12
N GLN A 84 -6.65 -8.83 -5.82
CA GLN A 84 -5.41 -9.19 -5.15
C GLN A 84 -5.36 -10.70 -4.86
N VAL A 85 -4.17 -11.28 -5.03
CA VAL A 85 -3.89 -12.68 -4.75
C VAL A 85 -3.51 -12.80 -3.28
N THR A 86 -4.26 -13.61 -2.54
CA THR A 86 -3.95 -13.97 -1.15
C THR A 86 -3.75 -15.48 -1.06
N SER A 87 -3.00 -15.94 -0.07
CA SER A 87 -2.81 -17.38 0.16
C SER A 87 -2.70 -17.65 1.64
N THR A 88 -3.39 -18.68 2.10
CA THR A 88 -3.26 -19.12 3.49
C THR A 88 -2.05 -20.04 3.63
N GLN A 89 -1.15 -19.73 4.57
CA GLN A 89 0.09 -20.47 4.78
C GLN A 89 -0.03 -21.61 5.79
N LYS A 90 -1.02 -21.57 6.69
CA LYS A 90 -1.23 -22.56 7.74
C LYS A 90 -2.70 -22.94 7.88
N GLU A 91 -2.94 -24.15 8.35
CA GLU A 91 -4.27 -24.56 8.81
C GLU A 91 -4.71 -23.69 9.99
N GLN A 92 -6.01 -23.56 10.16
CA GLN A 92 -6.61 -22.84 11.28
C GLN A 92 -7.73 -23.70 11.88
N GLN A 93 -7.64 -23.97 13.18
CA GLN A 93 -8.71 -24.61 13.92
C GLN A 93 -9.74 -23.60 14.44
N LEU A 94 -10.95 -24.08 14.73
CA LEU A 94 -11.98 -23.27 15.38
C LEU A 94 -11.47 -22.69 16.70
N ASN A 95 -11.79 -21.41 16.93
CA ASN A 95 -11.36 -20.61 18.08
C ASN A 95 -9.84 -20.38 18.22
N GLU A 96 -9.01 -20.81 17.25
CA GLU A 96 -7.55 -20.57 17.30
C GLU A 96 -7.22 -19.08 17.13
N ILE A 97 -7.96 -18.39 16.25
CA ILE A 97 -7.78 -16.98 15.93
C ILE A 97 -9.09 -16.25 16.23
N GLN A 98 -8.99 -15.15 16.96
CA GLN A 98 -10.12 -14.29 17.30
C GLN A 98 -10.17 -13.06 16.38
N GLY A 99 -11.37 -12.53 16.17
CA GLY A 99 -11.57 -11.30 15.41
C GLY A 99 -12.66 -11.41 14.35
N TRP A 100 -12.62 -10.54 13.35
CA TRP A 100 -13.65 -10.46 12.32
C TRP A 100 -13.07 -10.21 10.93
N MET A 101 -13.81 -10.63 9.91
CA MET A 101 -13.56 -10.30 8.51
C MET A 101 -14.79 -9.66 7.90
N LEU A 102 -14.62 -8.47 7.34
CA LEU A 102 -15.62 -7.73 6.61
C LEU A 102 -15.32 -7.81 5.11
N PHE A 103 -16.29 -8.28 4.33
CA PHE A 103 -16.22 -8.36 2.88
C PHE A 103 -17.23 -7.42 2.24
N ILE A 104 -16.80 -6.65 1.25
CA ILE A 104 -17.62 -5.63 0.58
C ILE A 104 -17.52 -5.82 -0.93
N HIS A 105 -18.65 -6.08 -1.57
CA HIS A 105 -18.73 -6.09 -3.02
C HIS A 105 -18.68 -4.65 -3.55
N PRO A 106 -17.88 -4.34 -4.59
CA PRO A 106 -17.73 -2.97 -5.12
C PRO A 106 -19.03 -2.26 -5.46
N ASP A 107 -20.06 -2.99 -5.90
CA ASP A 107 -21.38 -2.43 -6.20
C ASP A 107 -22.07 -1.77 -4.99
N LEU A 108 -21.71 -2.12 -3.74
CA LEU A 108 -22.26 -1.46 -2.56
C LEU A 108 -21.94 0.04 -2.53
N ILE A 109 -20.72 0.38 -2.97
CA ILE A 109 -20.15 1.73 -2.89
C ILE A 109 -20.03 2.42 -4.25
N ARG A 110 -20.26 1.71 -5.36
CA ARG A 110 -20.02 2.19 -6.74
C ARG A 110 -20.62 3.56 -7.05
N ASN A 111 -21.80 3.87 -6.53
CA ASN A 111 -22.52 5.12 -6.79
C ASN A 111 -22.50 6.09 -5.59
N THR A 112 -21.52 6.00 -4.69
CA THR A 112 -21.40 6.83 -3.49
C THR A 112 -20.14 7.70 -3.51
N ASP A 113 -20.08 8.71 -2.64
CA ASP A 113 -18.86 9.50 -2.42
C ASP A 113 -17.70 8.66 -1.88
N LEU A 114 -18.00 7.59 -1.15
CA LEU A 114 -17.00 6.66 -0.67
C LEU A 114 -16.37 5.90 -1.84
N GLY A 115 -17.18 5.34 -2.75
CA GLY A 115 -16.68 4.63 -3.93
C GLY A 115 -15.73 5.47 -4.77
N ARG A 116 -16.04 6.77 -4.94
CA ARG A 116 -15.18 7.73 -5.66
C ARG A 116 -13.83 8.02 -4.98
N ARG A 117 -13.72 7.75 -3.67
CA ARG A 117 -12.54 8.07 -2.85
C ARG A 117 -11.83 6.82 -2.35
N MET A 118 -12.21 5.62 -2.82
CA MET A 118 -11.56 4.38 -2.39
C MET A 118 -10.05 4.39 -2.66
N ASP A 119 -9.63 4.96 -3.78
CA ASP A 119 -8.22 5.08 -4.17
C ASP A 119 -7.41 6.00 -3.23
N ASN A 120 -8.06 6.83 -2.41
CA ASN A 120 -7.38 7.65 -1.40
C ASN A 120 -6.95 6.81 -0.17
N PHE A 121 -7.50 5.61 0.00
CA PHE A 121 -7.14 4.70 1.07
C PHE A 121 -6.03 3.77 0.58
N GLY A 122 -4.80 4.30 0.53
CA GLY A 122 -3.61 3.60 0.01
C GLY A 122 -3.34 2.25 0.68
N PHE A 123 -3.87 2.03 1.89
CA PHE A 123 -3.73 0.77 2.62
C PHE A 123 -4.41 -0.45 2.00
N PHE A 124 -5.35 -0.27 1.07
CA PHE A 124 -5.85 -1.38 0.27
C PHE A 124 -4.83 -1.89 -0.75
N SER A 125 -3.80 -1.10 -1.05
CA SER A 125 -2.71 -1.43 -1.96
C SER A 125 -1.42 -1.81 -1.24
N TYR A 126 -1.44 -1.85 0.10
CA TYR A 126 -0.30 -2.31 0.89
C TYR A 126 -0.23 -3.82 0.83
N ASP A 127 0.99 -4.35 0.78
CA ASP A 127 1.18 -5.79 0.88
C ASP A 127 0.83 -6.25 2.29
N VAL A 128 0.36 -7.50 2.40
CA VAL A 128 -0.11 -8.10 3.67
C VAL A 128 0.95 -8.02 4.79
N HIS A 129 2.24 -7.90 4.44
CA HIS A 129 3.36 -7.73 5.35
C HIS A 129 3.45 -6.36 6.06
N GLU A 130 2.60 -5.40 5.70
CA GLU A 130 2.55 -4.03 6.26
C GLU A 130 1.32 -3.81 7.14
N ALA A 131 0.93 -4.86 7.85
CA ALA A 131 -0.29 -4.84 8.63
C ALA A 131 -0.30 -3.74 9.70
N LEU A 132 -1.48 -3.19 9.95
CA LEU A 132 -1.68 -2.13 10.92
C LEU A 132 -1.81 -2.74 12.31
N HIS A 133 -0.93 -2.36 13.23
CA HIS A 133 -1.03 -2.74 14.64
C HIS A 133 -1.99 -1.80 15.35
N ILE A 134 -2.93 -2.37 16.11
CA ILE A 134 -4.04 -1.63 16.69
C ILE A 134 -4.07 -1.81 18.19
N SER A 135 -4.11 -0.69 18.93
CA SER A 135 -4.23 -0.75 20.39
C SER A 135 -5.61 -1.20 20.82
N GLU A 136 -5.76 -1.69 22.05
CA GLU A 136 -7.08 -2.10 22.59
C GLU A 136 -8.18 -1.04 22.39
N GLY A 137 -7.86 0.23 22.66
CA GLY A 137 -8.80 1.34 22.51
C GLY A 137 -9.26 1.55 21.07
N GLU A 138 -8.37 1.36 20.10
CA GLU A 138 -8.67 1.50 18.68
C GLU A 138 -9.43 0.28 18.14
N GLN A 139 -9.08 -0.93 18.60
CA GLN A 139 -9.84 -2.14 18.31
C GLN A 139 -11.29 -1.97 18.76
N LYS A 140 -11.51 -1.40 19.95
CA LYS A 140 -12.86 -1.10 20.44
C LYS A 140 -13.63 -0.19 19.49
N THR A 141 -13.03 0.90 19.01
CA THR A 141 -13.67 1.81 18.04
C THR A 141 -14.02 1.12 16.72
N LEU A 142 -13.12 0.29 16.18
CA LEU A 142 -13.41 -0.47 14.96
C LEU A 142 -14.50 -1.51 15.17
N ASN A 143 -14.49 -2.21 16.31
CA ASN A 143 -15.50 -3.18 16.69
C ASN A 143 -16.89 -2.53 16.84
N GLU A 144 -16.96 -1.28 17.33
CA GLU A 144 -18.21 -0.51 17.37
C GLU A 144 -18.74 -0.24 15.96
N CYS A 145 -17.89 0.13 15.00
CA CYS A 145 -18.28 0.30 13.60
C CYS A 145 -18.81 -1.00 12.99
N ILE A 146 -18.11 -2.12 13.23
CA ILE A 146 -18.54 -3.45 12.75
C ILE A 146 -19.88 -3.85 13.37
N LYS A 147 -20.09 -3.57 14.65
CA LYS A 147 -21.37 -3.83 15.31
C LYS A 147 -22.51 -3.03 14.68
N LEU A 148 -22.30 -1.75 14.39
CA LEU A 148 -23.29 -0.91 13.72
C LEU A 148 -23.63 -1.45 12.32
N ILE A 149 -22.61 -1.82 11.52
CA ILE A 149 -22.82 -2.42 10.19
C ILE A 149 -23.57 -3.75 10.30
N LYS A 150 -23.20 -4.60 11.26
CA LYS A 150 -23.84 -5.91 11.47
C LYS A 150 -25.32 -5.77 11.82
N THR A 151 -25.66 -4.90 12.77
CA THR A 151 -27.07 -4.62 13.12
C THR A 151 -27.85 -4.18 11.89
N GLU A 152 -27.30 -3.27 11.08
CA GLU A 152 -27.95 -2.74 9.90
C GLU A 152 -28.15 -3.80 8.80
N ILE A 153 -27.20 -4.72 8.64
CA ILE A 153 -27.28 -5.86 7.70
C ILE A 153 -28.37 -6.88 8.10
N ASP A 154 -28.59 -7.07 9.41
CA ASP A 154 -29.56 -8.03 9.94
C ASP A 154 -31.00 -7.46 9.99
N GLU A 155 -31.16 -6.15 9.82
CA GLU A 155 -32.45 -5.45 9.75
C GLU A 155 -33.04 -5.40 8.31
N ARG A 156 -34.09 -4.60 8.09
CA ARG A 156 -34.74 -4.52 6.77
C ARG A 156 -33.84 -3.80 5.76
N ILE A 157 -33.51 -4.49 4.67
CA ILE A 157 -32.72 -3.93 3.57
C ILE A 157 -33.55 -2.90 2.78
N ASP A 158 -33.24 -1.62 2.98
CA ASP A 158 -33.75 -0.51 2.17
C ASP A 158 -32.66 0.52 1.82
N ASN A 159 -33.01 1.57 1.07
CA ASN A 159 -32.04 2.60 0.65
C ASN A 159 -31.47 3.41 1.83
N HIS A 160 -32.20 3.54 2.93
CA HIS A 160 -31.71 4.21 4.14
C HIS A 160 -30.67 3.33 4.82
N SER A 161 -30.91 2.02 4.88
CA SER A 161 -29.97 1.01 5.38
C SER A 161 -28.64 1.04 4.62
N GLN A 162 -28.66 1.06 3.28
CA GLN A 162 -27.43 1.18 2.49
C GLN A 162 -26.64 2.46 2.81
N ARG A 163 -27.33 3.60 2.98
CA ARG A 163 -26.68 4.87 3.33
C ARG A 163 -26.00 4.80 4.71
N VAL A 164 -26.64 4.17 5.69
CA VAL A 164 -26.07 3.98 7.03
C VAL A 164 -24.84 3.07 6.96
N ILE A 165 -24.93 1.92 6.27
CA ILE A 165 -23.80 0.99 6.06
C ILE A 165 -22.61 1.72 5.44
N VAL A 166 -22.83 2.46 4.34
CA VAL A 166 -21.76 3.17 3.63
C VAL A 166 -21.13 4.27 4.49
N SER A 167 -21.94 5.01 5.26
CA SER A 167 -21.42 6.06 6.15
C SER A 167 -20.59 5.48 7.30
N THR A 168 -21.02 4.36 7.86
CA THR A 168 -20.27 3.66 8.92
C THR A 168 -18.99 3.02 8.37
N LEU A 169 -19.03 2.48 7.15
CA LEU A 169 -17.84 1.98 6.47
C LEU A 169 -16.83 3.10 6.23
N GLU A 170 -17.27 4.28 5.78
CA GLU A 170 -16.41 5.44 5.62
C GLU A 170 -15.77 5.85 6.96
N LEU A 171 -16.53 5.84 8.06
CA LEU A 171 -16.00 6.12 9.40
C LEU A 171 -14.90 5.12 9.79
N LEU A 172 -15.14 3.82 9.57
CA LEU A 172 -14.17 2.75 9.84
C LEU A 172 -12.87 2.98 9.05
N LEU A 173 -12.97 3.31 7.77
CA LEU A 173 -11.82 3.56 6.90
C LEU A 173 -11.05 4.83 7.31
N ASN A 174 -11.75 5.88 7.74
CA ASN A 174 -11.12 7.11 8.24
C ASN A 174 -10.36 6.89 9.56
N TYR A 175 -10.90 6.08 10.48
CA TYR A 175 -10.16 5.67 11.69
C TYR A 175 -8.92 4.86 11.31
N SER A 176 -9.06 3.92 10.39
CA SER A 176 -7.95 3.11 9.91
C SER A 176 -6.83 3.96 9.31
N LEU A 177 -7.18 4.96 8.49
CA LEU A 177 -6.23 5.93 7.93
C LEU A 177 -5.47 6.67 9.05
N ARG A 178 -6.19 7.16 10.07
CA ARG A 178 -5.60 7.85 11.21
C ARG A 178 -4.64 6.94 12.01
N TYR A 179 -4.97 5.65 12.15
CA TYR A 179 -4.12 4.69 12.84
C TYR A 179 -2.86 4.36 12.04
N TYR A 180 -2.95 4.27 10.72
CA TYR A 180 -1.78 4.19 9.84
C TYR A 180 -0.88 5.41 10.01
N GLU A 181 -1.44 6.63 9.98
CA GLU A 181 -0.67 7.85 10.19
C GLU A 181 0.05 7.86 11.54
N ARG A 182 -0.62 7.41 12.61
CA ARG A 182 0.00 7.25 13.92
C ARG A 182 1.16 6.24 13.87
N GLN A 183 0.97 5.08 13.24
CA GLN A 183 2.02 4.06 13.13
C GLN A 183 3.26 4.59 12.40
N PHE A 184 3.08 5.43 11.38
CA PHE A 184 4.21 6.16 10.78
C PHE A 184 4.85 7.13 11.79
N ASN A 185 4.07 7.93 12.52
CA ASN A 185 4.59 8.93 13.46
C ASN A 185 5.33 8.31 14.66
N THR A 186 4.91 7.15 15.15
CA THR A 186 5.61 6.46 16.25
C THR A 186 6.88 5.74 15.77
N ARG A 187 7.05 5.57 14.46
CA ARG A 187 8.20 4.94 13.82
C ARG A 187 9.20 5.94 13.22
N THR A 188 9.21 7.21 13.62
CA THR A 188 10.07 8.26 13.02
C THR A 188 11.54 7.85 12.87
N ALA A 189 12.14 7.21 13.89
CA ALA A 189 13.54 6.75 13.78
C ALA A 189 13.75 5.68 12.69
N GLN A 190 12.77 4.78 12.49
CA GLN A 190 12.79 3.78 11.43
C GLN A 190 12.45 4.40 10.07
N ASN A 191 11.52 5.35 10.01
CA ASN A 191 11.19 6.03 8.76
C ASN A 191 12.37 6.87 8.26
N ILE A 192 13.12 7.53 9.15
CA ILE A 192 14.37 8.22 8.82
C ILE A 192 15.39 7.24 8.24
N ASP A 193 15.48 6.03 8.79
CA ASP A 193 16.35 4.97 8.26
C ASP A 193 15.89 4.53 6.86
N VAL A 194 14.59 4.36 6.62
CA VAL A 194 14.04 4.05 5.29
C VAL A 194 14.35 5.14 4.26
N VAL A 195 14.19 6.42 4.61
CA VAL A 195 14.56 7.55 3.73
C VAL A 195 16.06 7.49 3.41
N SER A 196 16.90 7.24 4.42
CA SER A 196 18.35 7.13 4.25
C SER A 196 18.74 5.94 3.37
N GLN A 197 18.08 4.79 3.53
CA GLN A 197 18.28 3.61 2.70
C GLN A 197 17.85 3.87 1.25
N PHE A 198 16.71 4.54 1.03
CA PHE A 198 16.26 4.94 -0.30
C PHE A 198 17.29 5.84 -1.00
N GLU A 199 17.79 6.87 -0.30
CA GLU A 199 18.82 7.77 -0.83
C GLU A 199 20.13 7.04 -1.12
N SER A 200 20.53 6.08 -0.27
CA SER A 200 21.71 5.25 -0.48
C SER A 200 21.55 4.38 -1.73
N LEU A 201 20.42 3.67 -1.87
CA LEU A 201 20.14 2.83 -3.04
C LEU A 201 20.14 3.63 -4.34
N LEU A 202 19.58 4.85 -4.32
CA LEU A 202 19.58 5.76 -5.46
C LEU A 202 21.00 6.21 -5.83
N LYS A 203 21.82 6.50 -4.81
CA LYS A 203 23.24 6.85 -4.99
C LYS A 203 24.05 5.68 -5.54
N ASP A 204 23.83 4.47 -5.03
CA ASP A 204 24.53 3.27 -5.48
C ASP A 204 24.15 2.93 -6.92
N TYR A 205 22.86 3.05 -7.27
CA TYR A 205 22.38 2.89 -8.65
C TYR A 205 23.08 3.85 -9.64
N TYR A 206 23.41 5.07 -9.19
CA TYR A 206 24.20 6.04 -9.96
C TYR A 206 25.69 5.69 -10.04
N ILE A 207 26.30 5.29 -8.93
CA ILE A 207 27.73 4.91 -8.89
C ILE A 207 27.98 3.69 -9.78
N ASP A 208 27.05 2.75 -9.80
CA ASP A 208 27.09 1.55 -10.63
C ASP A 208 26.89 1.83 -12.13
N GLY A 209 26.64 3.08 -12.55
CA GLY A 209 26.42 3.44 -13.95
C GLY A 209 25.06 3.00 -14.51
N LYS A 210 24.18 2.42 -13.69
CA LYS A 210 22.89 1.85 -14.14
C LYS A 210 21.94 2.89 -14.72
N PHE A 211 22.08 4.16 -14.33
CA PHE A 211 21.31 5.25 -14.97
C PHE A 211 21.56 5.34 -16.47
N GLU A 212 22.82 5.27 -16.92
CA GLU A 212 23.16 5.38 -18.33
C GLU A 212 22.68 4.16 -19.12
N GLU A 213 22.76 2.97 -18.51
CA GLU A 213 22.39 1.70 -19.15
C GLU A 213 20.88 1.45 -19.19
N GLN A 214 20.16 1.79 -18.11
CA GLN A 214 18.79 1.34 -17.86
C GLN A 214 17.79 2.50 -17.64
N GLY A 215 18.29 3.73 -17.50
CA GLY A 215 17.48 4.89 -17.14
C GLY A 215 17.22 5.01 -15.63
N PRO A 216 16.29 5.88 -15.20
CA PRO A 216 15.97 6.04 -13.80
C PRO A 216 15.37 4.76 -13.17
N PRO A 217 15.74 4.42 -11.93
CA PRO A 217 15.25 3.20 -11.28
C PRO A 217 13.73 3.24 -11.10
N PRO A 218 13.00 2.15 -11.44
CA PRO A 218 11.58 2.04 -11.10
C PRO A 218 11.41 1.94 -9.58
N ILE A 219 10.20 2.21 -9.08
CA ILE A 219 9.93 2.10 -7.65
C ILE A 219 10.20 0.69 -7.11
N ASP A 220 9.96 -0.32 -7.95
CA ASP A 220 10.14 -1.74 -7.62
C ASP A 220 11.58 -2.07 -7.20
N TYR A 221 12.57 -1.37 -7.78
CA TYR A 221 13.98 -1.52 -7.39
C TYR A 221 14.22 -1.21 -5.91
N PHE A 222 13.54 -0.18 -5.38
CA PHE A 222 13.69 0.23 -3.99
C PHE A 222 12.91 -0.68 -3.06
N THR A 223 11.69 -1.06 -3.45
CA THR A 223 10.81 -1.89 -2.63
C THR A 223 11.35 -3.29 -2.42
N GLU A 224 12.01 -3.87 -3.43
CA GLU A 224 12.68 -5.17 -3.31
C GLU A 224 13.81 -5.14 -2.26
N ALA A 225 14.56 -4.03 -2.22
CA ALA A 225 15.68 -3.87 -1.30
C ALA A 225 15.26 -3.48 0.12
N ILE A 226 14.26 -2.60 0.25
CA ILE A 226 13.76 -2.06 1.53
C ILE A 226 12.70 -3.00 2.14
N HIS A 227 12.14 -3.92 1.36
CA HIS A 227 11.08 -4.85 1.75
C HIS A 227 9.78 -4.16 2.20
N LEU A 228 9.37 -3.14 1.44
CA LEU A 228 8.11 -2.41 1.61
C LEU A 228 7.30 -2.45 0.31
N SER A 229 5.99 -2.30 0.36
CA SER A 229 5.17 -2.16 -0.84
C SER A 229 5.46 -0.82 -1.54
N PRO A 230 5.29 -0.73 -2.87
CA PRO A 230 5.47 0.53 -3.61
C PRO A 230 4.63 1.69 -3.09
N HIS A 231 3.40 1.41 -2.66
CA HIS A 231 2.49 2.42 -2.14
C HIS A 231 2.95 2.92 -0.77
N TYR A 232 3.30 2.00 0.13
CA TYR A 232 3.76 2.37 1.47
C TYR A 232 5.08 3.13 1.45
N LEU A 233 6.05 2.70 0.62
CA LEU A 233 7.29 3.46 0.43
C LEU A 233 7.02 4.86 -0.12
N SER A 234 6.10 5.00 -1.08
CA SER A 234 5.72 6.31 -1.63
C SER A 234 5.10 7.22 -0.59
N ASP A 235 4.16 6.70 0.21
CA ASP A 235 3.48 7.46 1.25
C ASP A 235 4.44 7.82 2.39
N LEU A 236 5.34 6.91 2.78
CA LEU A 236 6.38 7.16 3.78
C LEU A 236 7.33 8.27 3.30
N LEU A 237 7.88 8.17 2.08
CA LEU A 237 8.76 9.19 1.53
C LEU A 237 8.07 10.55 1.48
N LYS A 238 6.83 10.60 0.97
CA LYS A 238 6.05 11.84 0.88
C LYS A 238 5.75 12.43 2.25
N LYS A 239 5.46 11.59 3.25
CA LYS A 239 5.17 12.01 4.61
C LYS A 239 6.40 12.60 5.30
N GLU A 240 7.54 11.93 5.22
CA GLU A 240 8.76 12.35 5.91
C GLU A 240 9.47 13.53 5.21
N THR A 241 9.38 13.61 3.88
CA THR A 241 10.18 14.56 3.08
C THR A 241 9.34 15.61 2.35
N GLY A 242 8.03 15.42 2.23
CA GLY A 242 7.15 16.24 1.40
C GLY A 242 7.26 15.97 -0.11
N LEU A 243 8.13 15.06 -0.54
CA LEU A 243 8.44 14.79 -1.94
C LEU A 243 7.96 13.39 -2.36
N SER A 244 7.44 13.27 -3.59
CA SER A 244 7.15 11.95 -4.17
C SER A 244 8.45 11.21 -4.52
N THR A 245 8.39 9.88 -4.66
CA THR A 245 9.52 9.05 -5.13
C THR A 245 10.13 9.60 -6.43
N LYS A 246 9.29 10.04 -7.35
CA LYS A 246 9.74 10.67 -8.61
C LYS A 246 10.41 12.02 -8.38
N ASP A 247 9.95 12.81 -7.41
CA ASP A 247 10.60 14.08 -7.06
C ASP A 247 11.99 13.86 -6.45
N HIS A 248 12.16 12.84 -5.61
CA HIS A 248 13.46 12.44 -5.08
C HIS A 248 14.46 12.09 -6.18
N ILE A 249 14.07 11.20 -7.11
CA ILE A 249 14.91 10.82 -8.25
C ILE A 249 15.25 12.04 -9.10
N ASN A 250 14.27 12.88 -9.41
CA ASN A 250 14.50 14.09 -10.18
C ASN A 250 15.42 15.09 -9.47
N HIS A 251 15.27 15.24 -8.16
CA HIS A 251 16.11 16.11 -7.34
C HIS A 251 17.56 15.62 -7.38
N PHE A 252 17.78 14.33 -7.14
CA PHE A 252 19.09 13.70 -7.25
C PHE A 252 19.72 13.91 -8.63
N LEU A 253 18.99 13.66 -9.71
CA LEU A 253 19.45 13.86 -11.08
C LEU A 253 19.84 15.32 -11.36
N VAL A 254 19.07 16.28 -10.85
CA VAL A 254 19.38 17.72 -11.00
C VAL A 254 20.64 18.10 -10.23
N GLU A 255 20.83 17.59 -9.01
CA GLU A 255 22.06 17.84 -8.23
C GLU A 255 23.30 17.23 -8.92
N LYS A 256 23.20 16.00 -9.47
CA LYS A 256 24.28 15.42 -10.27
C LYS A 256 24.54 16.20 -11.55
N ALA A 257 23.49 16.64 -12.23
CA ALA A 257 23.62 17.47 -13.43
C ALA A 257 24.34 18.78 -13.15
N LYS A 258 24.04 19.46 -12.03
CA LYS A 258 24.75 20.69 -11.64
C LYS A 258 26.24 20.44 -11.54
N LEU A 259 26.66 19.36 -10.87
CA LEU A 259 28.08 18.99 -10.73
C LEU A 259 28.74 18.67 -12.09
N LEU A 260 28.07 17.87 -12.94
CA LEU A 260 28.58 17.54 -14.27
C LEU A 260 28.70 18.77 -15.18
N LEU A 261 27.79 19.73 -15.05
CA LEU A 261 27.82 20.99 -15.81
C LEU A 261 28.97 21.92 -15.40
N LEU A 262 29.53 21.76 -14.19
CA LEU A 262 30.77 22.46 -13.79
C LEU A 262 31.99 21.91 -14.52
N SER A 263 31.97 20.63 -14.91
CA SER A 263 33.01 20.06 -15.74
C SER A 263 32.80 20.51 -17.20
N GLN A 264 33.74 21.29 -17.75
CA GLN A 264 33.61 21.89 -19.09
C GLN A 264 33.80 20.87 -20.23
N SER A 265 34.16 19.62 -19.94
CA SER A 265 34.51 18.61 -20.94
C SER A 265 33.32 17.95 -21.64
N ASP A 266 32.18 17.83 -20.97
CA ASP A 266 31.03 17.09 -21.52
C ASP A 266 30.05 18.01 -22.26
N THR A 267 29.47 17.51 -23.36
CA THR A 267 28.36 18.20 -24.02
C THR A 267 27.08 18.08 -23.18
N ILE A 268 26.13 19.02 -23.31
CA ILE A 268 24.83 18.93 -22.62
C ILE A 268 24.10 17.61 -22.96
N SER A 269 24.18 17.18 -24.21
CA SER A 269 23.62 15.91 -24.66
C SER A 269 24.32 14.72 -24.00
N GLY A 270 25.65 14.74 -23.90
CA GLY A 270 26.43 13.71 -23.21
C GLY A 270 26.06 13.59 -21.73
N ILE A 271 25.90 14.73 -21.04
CA ILE A 271 25.42 14.76 -19.65
C ILE A 271 24.01 14.17 -19.53
N ALA A 272 23.11 14.49 -20.46
CA ALA A 272 21.76 13.93 -20.46
C ALA A 272 21.78 12.40 -20.58
N TYR A 273 22.60 11.84 -21.48
CA TYR A 273 22.72 10.40 -21.64
C TYR A 273 23.33 9.71 -20.40
N LYS A 274 24.38 10.28 -19.81
CA LYS A 274 24.97 9.79 -18.54
C LYS A 274 23.97 9.76 -17.38
N LEU A 275 22.98 10.65 -17.41
CA LEU A 275 21.91 10.74 -16.43
C LEU A 275 20.67 9.89 -16.78
N GLY A 276 20.76 9.04 -17.81
CA GLY A 276 19.70 8.11 -18.20
C GLY A 276 18.56 8.73 -19.01
N PHE A 277 18.76 9.91 -19.61
CA PHE A 277 17.76 10.50 -20.49
C PHE A 277 17.97 10.05 -21.94
N ASN A 278 17.00 9.29 -22.47
CA ASN A 278 16.97 8.89 -23.88
C ASN A 278 16.90 10.09 -24.84
N TYR A 279 16.33 11.21 -24.40
CA TYR A 279 16.29 12.43 -25.20
C TYR A 279 16.73 13.66 -24.39
N PRO A 280 17.80 14.36 -24.80
CA PRO A 280 18.35 15.52 -24.08
C PRO A 280 17.37 16.69 -23.84
N HIS A 281 16.32 16.79 -24.65
CA HIS A 281 15.31 17.84 -24.47
C HIS A 281 14.47 17.65 -23.20
N TYR A 282 14.21 16.40 -22.77
CA TYR A 282 13.52 16.11 -21.51
C TYR A 282 14.38 16.52 -20.32
N PHE A 283 15.66 16.18 -20.34
CA PHE A 283 16.64 16.64 -19.35
C PHE A 283 16.63 18.17 -19.24
N SER A 284 16.73 18.86 -20.39
CA SER A 284 16.76 20.33 -20.40
C SER A 284 15.51 20.96 -19.81
N ARG A 285 14.33 20.37 -20.06
CA ARG A 285 13.06 20.82 -19.47
C ARG A 285 13.01 20.57 -17.96
N LEU A 286 13.44 19.38 -17.51
CA LEU A 286 13.49 19.04 -16.08
C LEU A 286 14.46 19.97 -15.34
N PHE A 287 15.66 20.15 -15.86
CA PHE A 287 16.67 20.99 -15.25
C PHE A 287 16.19 22.44 -15.15
N LYS A 288 15.59 22.98 -16.21
CA LYS A 288 15.02 24.33 -16.20
C LYS A 288 13.83 24.47 -15.25
N SER A 289 12.94 23.48 -15.16
CA SER A 289 11.80 23.55 -14.25
C SER A 289 12.22 23.53 -12.78
N ARG A 290 13.33 22.86 -12.44
CA ARG A 290 13.84 22.76 -11.07
C ARG A 290 14.82 23.86 -10.68
N THR A 291 15.55 24.45 -11.62
CA THR A 291 16.60 25.44 -11.33
C THR A 291 16.28 26.85 -11.82
N GLY A 292 15.27 27.02 -12.67
CA GLY A 292 14.94 28.27 -13.36
C GLY A 292 15.84 28.60 -14.56
N LEU A 293 16.94 27.86 -14.75
CA LEU A 293 17.92 28.07 -15.82
C LEU A 293 18.01 26.83 -16.72
N SER A 294 18.20 27.01 -18.01
CA SER A 294 18.59 25.90 -18.88
C SER A 294 20.00 25.39 -18.52
N PRO A 295 20.34 24.13 -18.87
CA PRO A 295 21.68 23.59 -18.64
C PRO A 295 22.81 24.46 -19.19
N ASN A 296 22.62 25.04 -20.39
CA ASN A 296 23.59 25.96 -21.00
C ASN A 296 23.72 27.29 -20.23
N GLU A 297 22.59 27.88 -19.82
CA GLU A 297 22.61 29.12 -19.01
C GLU A 297 23.31 28.88 -17.68
N TYR A 298 23.05 27.74 -17.03
CA TYR A 298 23.69 27.36 -15.78
C TYR A 298 25.21 27.17 -15.94
N ARG A 299 25.64 26.44 -16.97
CA ARG A 299 27.07 26.24 -17.28
C ARG A 299 27.80 27.56 -17.52
N ASN A 300 27.22 28.44 -18.34
CA ASN A 300 27.83 29.72 -18.67
C ASN A 300 27.94 30.62 -17.45
N LYS A 301 26.89 30.66 -16.61
CA LYS A 301 26.90 31.47 -15.37
C LYS A 301 27.98 31.03 -14.40
N THR A 302 28.22 29.74 -14.25
CA THR A 302 29.23 29.24 -13.30
C THR A 302 30.65 29.26 -13.87
N SER A 303 30.82 29.34 -15.19
CA SER A 303 32.14 29.51 -15.83
C SER A 303 32.65 30.96 -15.79
N LEU A 304 31.81 31.91 -15.36
CA LEU A 304 32.10 33.34 -15.26
C LEU A 304 32.48 33.80 -13.82
N ASN A 305 32.56 32.88 -12.86
CA ASN A 305 33.04 33.09 -11.50
C ASN A 305 34.27 32.21 -11.23
#